data_AF-A0A7V8NQ29-F1
#
_entry.id   AF-A0A7V8NQ29-F1
#
_cell.length_a   1.000
_cell.length_b   1.000
_cell.length_c   1.000
_cell.angle_alpha   90.00
_cell.angle_beta   90.00
_cell.angle_gamma   90.00
#
_symmetry.space_group_name_H-M   'P 1'
#
loop_
_entity.id
_entity.type
_entity.pdbx_description
1 polymer ?
#
loop_
_entity_poly.entity_id
_entity_poly.type
_entity_poly.pdbx_seq_one_letter_code
_entity_poly.pdbx_strand_id
1 'polypeptide(L)'
;MSRVRRPPLQHPLAPFFDRAVDSFCVALSHESIRQYRGTVRNFLSYLGADHPGVQRLDQLRREPHILGWMSRLHSQVPPLGTASYIIRLITLRPILNELAWIEQLPELAHLLRREDIPHAPQRLPRPLTAEQDQLLQQEFLRRNDLGGNVFLLMRHTGMRIGECADLSVDCLRSTGPNQWAIHVPLGKLKTERMVPVDSFVRELVHRLGFFRSLDPLPADGRLLARPGAKDTLLRHFRDYLHQVCHSLGLSTRIVPHQLRHSYATEM
;
A
#
# COMPACT_ATOMS: atom_id res chain seq x y z
N MET A 1 1.37 14.50 -16.10
CA MET A 1 2.75 14.00 -16.28
C MET A 1 2.71 12.54 -16.69
N SER A 2 3.12 12.27 -17.92
CA SER A 2 3.29 10.92 -18.49
C SER A 2 4.11 10.05 -17.53
N ARG A 3 3.61 8.86 -17.18
CA ARG A 3 4.40 7.87 -16.44
C ARG A 3 5.68 7.65 -17.25
N VAL A 4 6.84 7.96 -16.70
CA VAL A 4 8.10 7.46 -17.24
C VAL A 4 7.98 5.93 -17.20
N ARG A 5 7.58 5.33 -18.33
CA ARG A 5 7.63 3.89 -18.54
C ARG A 5 9.10 3.57 -18.32
N ARG A 6 9.42 2.90 -17.21
CA ARG A 6 10.77 2.38 -17.00
C ARG A 6 11.13 1.60 -18.27
N PRO A 7 12.31 1.82 -18.86
CA PRO A 7 12.66 1.20 -20.13
C PRO A 7 12.44 -0.31 -20.01
N PRO A 8 11.95 -0.98 -21.07
CA PRO A 8 11.72 -2.42 -21.06
C PRO A 8 13.01 -3.10 -20.60
N LEU A 9 12.87 -4.07 -19.69
CA LEU A 9 14.04 -4.78 -19.21
C LEU A 9 14.55 -5.66 -20.34
N GLN A 10 15.79 -5.41 -20.79
CA GLN A 10 16.42 -6.22 -21.83
C GLN A 10 17.06 -7.45 -21.18
N HIS A 11 16.26 -8.49 -20.97
CA HIS A 11 16.74 -9.81 -20.51
C HIS A 11 16.02 -10.90 -21.32
N PRO A 12 16.72 -11.92 -21.86
CA PRO A 12 16.09 -12.99 -22.65
C PRO A 12 14.95 -13.72 -21.93
N LEU A 13 15.04 -13.83 -20.61
CA LEU A 13 14.00 -14.45 -19.77
C LEU A 13 12.78 -13.56 -19.50
N ALA A 14 12.81 -12.27 -19.81
CA ALA A 14 11.73 -11.34 -19.46
C ALA A 14 10.35 -11.76 -20.01
N PRO A 15 10.20 -12.19 -21.28
CA PRO A 15 8.89 -12.61 -21.80
C PRO A 15 8.28 -13.80 -21.05
N PHE A 16 9.11 -14.75 -20.59
CA PHE A 16 8.65 -15.91 -19.82
C PHE A 16 8.12 -15.49 -18.45
N PHE A 17 8.88 -14.67 -17.73
CA PHE A 17 8.45 -14.17 -16.43
C PHE A 17 7.23 -13.25 -16.53
N ASP A 18 7.14 -12.41 -17.56
CA ASP A 18 5.97 -11.55 -17.79
C ASP A 18 4.72 -12.41 -18.05
N ARG A 19 4.82 -13.47 -18.86
CA ARG A 19 3.73 -14.43 -19.08
C ARG A 19 3.32 -15.13 -17.78
N ALA A 20 4.28 -15.59 -16.97
CA ALA A 20 4.00 -16.22 -15.69
C ALA A 20 3.34 -15.25 -14.70
N VAL A 21 3.77 -13.99 -14.67
CA VAL A 21 3.10 -12.95 -13.86
C VAL A 21 1.68 -12.72 -14.35
N ASP A 22 1.45 -12.62 -15.66
CA ASP A 22 0.12 -12.40 -16.22
C ASP A 22 -0.81 -13.59 -15.92
N SER A 23 -0.32 -14.83 -16.05
CA SER A 23 -1.03 -16.06 -15.70
C SER A 23 -1.38 -16.14 -14.21
N PHE A 24 -0.39 -15.95 -13.34
CA PHE A 24 -0.57 -16.03 -11.90
C PHE A 24 -1.47 -14.91 -11.36
N CYS A 25 -1.38 -13.71 -11.97
CA CYS A 25 -2.03 -12.52 -11.43
C CYS A 25 -3.40 -12.21 -12.06
N VAL A 26 -3.98 -13.07 -12.91
CA VAL A 26 -5.26 -12.81 -13.62
C VAL A 26 -6.37 -12.30 -12.67
N ALA A 27 -6.49 -12.90 -11.48
CA ALA A 27 -7.51 -12.56 -10.50
C ALA A 27 -7.06 -11.56 -9.42
N LEU A 28 -5.83 -11.02 -9.52
CA LEU A 28 -5.24 -10.17 -8.49
C LEU A 28 -5.46 -8.68 -8.77
N SER A 29 -5.34 -7.87 -7.71
CA SER A 29 -5.45 -6.41 -7.84
C SER A 29 -4.29 -5.80 -8.63
N HIS A 30 -4.50 -4.64 -9.24
CA HIS A 30 -3.43 -3.87 -9.90
C HIS A 30 -2.21 -3.60 -9.00
N GLU A 31 -2.43 -3.41 -7.70
CA GLU A 31 -1.35 -3.22 -6.73
C GLU A 31 -0.48 -4.48 -6.60
N SER A 32 -1.14 -5.63 -6.48
CA SER A 32 -0.47 -6.94 -6.43
C SER A 32 0.34 -7.16 -7.71
N ILE A 33 -0.26 -6.97 -8.89
CA ILE A 33 0.41 -7.11 -10.18
C ILE A 33 1.66 -6.22 -10.25
N ARG A 34 1.54 -4.95 -9.82
CA ARG A 34 2.69 -4.01 -9.78
C ARG A 34 3.82 -4.53 -8.90
N GLN A 35 3.50 -5.15 -7.77
CA GLN A 35 4.48 -5.72 -6.84
C GLN A 35 5.19 -6.95 -7.43
N TYR A 36 4.45 -7.85 -8.09
CA TYR A 36 5.03 -9.01 -8.79
C TYR A 36 5.96 -8.56 -9.93
N ARG A 37 5.49 -7.70 -10.83
CA ARG A 37 6.32 -7.13 -11.92
C ARG A 37 7.55 -6.40 -11.39
N GLY A 38 7.42 -5.65 -10.30
CA GLY A 38 8.54 -4.97 -9.65
C GLY A 38 9.59 -5.92 -9.08
N THR A 39 9.16 -7.08 -8.56
CA THR A 39 10.06 -8.13 -8.04
C THR A 39 10.77 -8.84 -9.19
N VAL A 40 10.02 -9.30 -10.19
CA VAL A 40 10.56 -9.94 -11.40
C VAL A 40 11.60 -9.04 -12.06
N ARG A 41 11.26 -7.76 -12.27
CA ARG A 41 12.20 -6.81 -12.86
C ARG A 41 13.49 -6.71 -12.04
N ASN A 42 13.38 -6.65 -10.71
CA ASN A 42 14.55 -6.57 -9.84
C ASN A 42 15.43 -7.83 -9.93
N PHE A 43 14.83 -9.02 -9.96
CA PHE A 43 15.54 -10.28 -10.11
C PHE A 43 16.23 -10.40 -11.47
N LEU A 44 15.50 -10.12 -12.56
CA LEU A 44 16.05 -10.18 -13.91
C LEU A 44 17.12 -9.09 -14.18
N SER A 45 17.01 -7.92 -13.53
CA SER A 45 18.08 -6.91 -13.58
C SER A 45 19.35 -7.38 -12.90
N TYR A 46 19.22 -8.15 -11.82
CA TYR A 46 20.34 -8.80 -11.15
C TYR A 46 20.98 -9.86 -12.06
N LEU A 47 20.18 -10.73 -12.68
CA LEU A 47 20.71 -11.76 -13.59
C LEU A 47 21.44 -11.13 -14.78
N GLY A 48 20.87 -10.09 -15.40
CA GLY A 48 21.51 -9.43 -16.53
C GLY A 48 22.84 -8.74 -16.16
N ALA A 49 22.99 -8.27 -14.93
CA ALA A 49 24.21 -7.61 -14.46
C ALA A 49 25.28 -8.62 -14.00
N ASP A 50 24.89 -9.64 -13.24
CA ASP A 50 25.83 -10.49 -12.49
C ASP A 50 25.99 -11.88 -13.14
N HIS A 51 25.03 -12.30 -13.97
CA HIS A 51 24.99 -13.61 -14.64
C HIS A 51 24.54 -13.52 -16.11
N PRO A 52 25.22 -12.72 -16.96
CA PRO A 52 24.78 -12.47 -18.35
C PRO A 52 24.73 -13.72 -19.24
N GLY A 53 25.39 -14.81 -18.84
CA GLY A 53 25.32 -16.11 -19.52
C GLY A 53 23.98 -16.84 -19.37
N VAL A 54 23.11 -16.39 -18.46
CA VAL A 54 21.79 -17.00 -18.22
C VAL A 54 20.77 -16.43 -19.21
N GLN A 55 20.60 -17.13 -20.33
CA GLN A 55 19.70 -16.75 -21.42
C GLN A 55 18.47 -17.68 -21.54
N ARG A 56 18.52 -18.87 -20.92
CA ARG A 56 17.43 -19.86 -20.94
C ARG A 56 17.01 -20.24 -19.53
N LEU A 57 15.74 -20.63 -19.36
CA LEU A 57 15.18 -20.98 -18.04
C LEU A 57 15.88 -22.20 -17.43
N ASP A 58 16.23 -23.18 -18.24
CA ASP A 58 16.94 -24.41 -17.84
C ASP A 58 18.39 -24.18 -17.39
N GLN A 59 18.91 -22.94 -17.51
CA GLN A 59 20.19 -22.53 -16.96
C GLN A 59 20.05 -21.93 -15.55
N LEU A 60 18.82 -21.62 -15.09
CA LEU A 60 18.61 -21.16 -13.73
C LEU A 60 18.97 -22.26 -12.74
N ARG A 61 19.69 -21.87 -11.68
CA ARG A 61 20.22 -22.76 -10.66
C ARG A 61 20.02 -22.08 -9.33
N ARG A 62 19.87 -22.88 -8.28
CA ARG A 62 19.70 -22.36 -6.92
C ARG A 62 20.95 -21.56 -6.50
N GLU A 63 22.11 -22.18 -6.67
CA GLU A 63 23.42 -21.55 -6.60
C GLU A 63 24.01 -21.52 -8.02
N PRO A 64 24.53 -20.38 -8.52
CA PRO A 64 24.71 -19.10 -7.83
C PRO A 64 23.53 -18.12 -7.98
N HIS A 65 22.51 -18.45 -8.76
CA HIS A 65 21.55 -17.43 -9.22
C HIS A 65 20.58 -16.96 -8.13
N ILE A 66 19.87 -17.87 -7.43
CA ILE A 66 18.89 -17.47 -6.41
C ILE A 66 19.57 -16.99 -5.14
N LEU A 67 20.52 -17.78 -4.62
CA LEU A 67 21.22 -17.44 -3.38
C LEU A 67 22.09 -16.20 -3.54
N GLY A 68 22.71 -16.00 -4.71
CA GLY A 68 23.40 -14.75 -5.05
C GLY A 68 22.45 -13.54 -5.07
N TRP A 69 21.23 -13.69 -5.61
CA TRP A 69 20.23 -12.61 -5.55
C TRP A 69 19.82 -12.28 -4.12
N MET A 70 19.58 -13.32 -3.29
CA MET A 70 19.26 -13.15 -1.87
C MET A 70 20.39 -12.42 -1.13
N SER A 71 21.64 -12.80 -1.38
CA SER A 71 22.84 -12.13 -0.84
C SER A 71 22.94 -10.67 -1.30
N ARG A 72 22.67 -10.39 -2.58
CA ARG A 72 22.60 -9.02 -3.12
C ARG A 72 21.50 -8.19 -2.47
N LEU A 73 20.34 -8.77 -2.17
CA LEU A 73 19.27 -8.06 -1.46
C LEU A 73 19.67 -7.68 -0.03
N HIS A 74 20.45 -8.53 0.65
CA HIS A 74 20.97 -8.27 1.99
C HIS A 74 22.09 -7.23 2.02
N SER A 75 22.97 -7.24 1.03
CA SER A 75 24.16 -6.37 0.94
C SER A 75 23.90 -4.97 0.36
N GLN A 76 22.64 -4.60 0.10
CA GLN A 76 22.32 -3.25 -0.39
C GLN A 76 22.73 -2.18 0.62
N VAL A 77 23.14 -1.01 0.10
CA VAL A 77 23.42 0.17 0.91
C VAL A 77 22.49 1.31 0.45
N PRO A 78 21.55 1.78 1.29
CA PRO A 78 21.22 1.25 2.63
C PRO A 78 20.58 -0.16 2.58
N PRO A 79 20.65 -0.95 3.68
CA PRO A 79 20.12 -2.30 3.70
C PRO A 79 18.61 -2.32 3.50
N LEU A 80 18.14 -3.30 2.73
CA LEU A 80 16.73 -3.52 2.53
C LEU A 80 16.09 -3.94 3.87
N GLY A 81 15.03 -3.28 4.29
CA GLY A 81 14.31 -3.67 5.50
C GLY A 81 13.78 -5.11 5.41
N THR A 82 13.79 -5.86 6.51
CA THR A 82 13.41 -7.28 6.58
C THR A 82 12.06 -7.57 5.92
N ALA A 83 11.06 -6.71 6.12
CA ALA A 83 9.74 -6.86 5.51
C ALA A 83 9.79 -6.75 3.97
N SER A 84 10.57 -5.82 3.44
CA SER A 84 10.77 -5.65 1.99
C SER A 84 11.54 -6.82 1.39
N TYR A 85 12.51 -7.37 2.12
CA TYR A 85 13.23 -8.58 1.74
C TYR A 85 12.28 -9.78 1.62
N ILE A 86 11.54 -10.07 2.71
CA ILE A 86 10.54 -11.15 2.75
C ILE A 86 9.52 -10.99 1.63
N ILE A 87 9.03 -9.77 1.40
CA ILE A 87 8.09 -9.48 0.32
C ILE A 87 8.65 -9.91 -1.03
N ARG A 88 9.91 -9.61 -1.36
CA ARG A 88 10.53 -10.00 -2.63
C ARG A 88 10.61 -11.52 -2.79
N LEU A 89 10.90 -12.25 -1.72
CA LEU A 89 10.94 -13.71 -1.77
C LEU A 89 9.54 -14.31 -1.96
N ILE A 90 8.56 -13.82 -1.19
CA ILE A 90 7.15 -14.27 -1.27
C ILE A 90 6.54 -13.97 -2.64
N THR A 91 6.95 -12.91 -3.32
CA THR A 91 6.47 -12.59 -4.66
C THR A 91 7.23 -13.33 -5.76
N LEU A 92 8.53 -13.61 -5.61
CA LEU A 92 9.28 -14.36 -6.62
C LEU A 92 8.90 -15.85 -6.62
N ARG A 93 8.75 -16.46 -5.45
CA ARG A 93 8.51 -17.91 -5.31
C ARG A 93 7.30 -18.43 -6.12
N PRO A 94 6.09 -17.83 -6.04
CA PRO A 94 4.96 -18.28 -6.84
C PRO A 94 5.19 -18.15 -8.34
N ILE A 95 5.96 -17.15 -8.79
CA ILE A 95 6.29 -16.98 -10.20
C ILE A 95 7.24 -18.07 -10.69
N LEU A 96 8.20 -18.50 -9.86
CA LEU A 96 9.06 -19.64 -10.19
C LEU A 96 8.26 -20.94 -10.28
N ASN A 97 7.27 -21.13 -9.40
CA ASN A 97 6.36 -22.28 -9.47
C ASN A 97 5.47 -22.24 -10.72
N GLU A 98 4.94 -21.06 -11.07
CA GLU A 98 4.13 -20.88 -12.28
C GLU A 98 4.96 -21.14 -13.54
N LEU A 99 6.22 -20.68 -13.57
CA LEU A 99 7.16 -20.99 -14.66
C LEU A 99 7.45 -22.49 -14.76
N ALA A 100 7.66 -23.16 -13.62
CA ALA A 100 7.90 -24.61 -13.58
C ALA A 100 6.74 -25.37 -14.25
N TRP A 101 5.51 -24.93 -14.00
CA TRP A 101 4.31 -25.50 -14.59
C TRP A 101 4.14 -25.18 -16.07
N ILE A 102 4.23 -23.90 -16.46
CA ILE A 102 4.01 -23.46 -17.85
C ILE A 102 5.06 -24.05 -18.80
N GLU A 103 6.32 -24.06 -18.38
CA GLU A 103 7.46 -24.42 -19.23
C GLU A 103 7.89 -25.88 -19.04
N GLN A 104 7.18 -26.65 -18.22
CA GLN A 104 7.45 -28.07 -17.94
C GLN A 104 8.87 -28.32 -17.39
N LEU A 105 9.33 -27.43 -16.50
CA LEU A 105 10.64 -27.46 -15.85
C LEU A 105 10.48 -27.53 -14.32
N PRO A 106 10.21 -28.72 -13.75
CA PRO A 106 9.87 -28.88 -12.33
C PRO A 106 10.97 -28.38 -11.37
N GLU A 107 12.23 -28.38 -11.81
CA GLU A 107 13.37 -27.90 -11.04
C GLU A 107 13.22 -26.43 -10.63
N LEU A 108 12.53 -25.62 -11.44
CA LEU A 108 12.30 -24.19 -11.17
C LEU A 108 11.51 -23.97 -9.87
N ALA A 109 10.58 -24.86 -9.52
CA ALA A 109 9.78 -24.76 -8.30
C ALA A 109 10.61 -24.98 -7.01
N HIS A 110 11.78 -25.60 -7.13
CA HIS A 110 12.66 -25.92 -6.01
C HIS A 110 13.83 -24.93 -5.84
N LEU A 111 13.92 -23.94 -6.72
CA LEU A 111 14.96 -22.92 -6.71
C LEU A 111 14.88 -21.99 -5.49
N LEU A 112 13.66 -21.61 -5.08
CA LEU A 112 13.38 -20.81 -3.89
C LEU A 112 12.37 -21.54 -2.98
N ARG A 113 12.86 -22.03 -1.85
CA ARG A 113 12.08 -22.88 -0.94
C ARG A 113 11.31 -22.02 0.06
N ARG A 114 10.37 -22.64 0.78
CA ARG A 114 9.60 -21.92 1.81
C ARG A 114 10.50 -21.57 3.00
N GLU A 115 11.43 -22.45 3.30
CA GLU A 115 12.40 -22.37 4.39
C GLU A 115 13.43 -21.26 4.16
N ASP A 116 13.62 -20.83 2.91
CA ASP A 116 14.49 -19.69 2.56
C ASP A 116 13.88 -18.34 2.97
N ILE A 117 12.57 -18.29 3.26
CA ILE A 117 11.86 -17.07 3.59
C ILE A 117 11.90 -16.84 5.10
N PRO A 118 12.61 -15.80 5.60
CA PRO A 118 12.69 -15.54 7.03
C PRO A 118 11.32 -15.27 7.64
N HIS A 119 11.14 -15.64 8.90
CA HIS A 119 9.96 -15.24 9.65
C HIS A 119 9.93 -13.72 9.82
N ALA A 120 8.79 -13.11 9.48
CA ALA A 120 8.61 -11.70 9.69
C ALA A 120 8.62 -11.39 11.19
N PRO A 121 9.41 -10.39 11.65
CA PRO A 121 9.36 -9.99 13.04
C PRO A 121 7.96 -9.45 13.35
N GLN A 122 7.32 -9.99 14.38
CA GLN A 122 6.06 -9.47 14.87
C GLN A 122 6.33 -8.15 15.58
N ARG A 123 5.96 -7.04 14.94
CA ARG A 123 6.07 -5.71 15.53
C ARG A 123 4.73 -5.32 16.11
N LEU A 124 4.74 -4.85 17.36
CA LEU A 124 3.56 -4.27 17.97
C LEU A 124 3.09 -3.05 17.15
N PRO A 125 1.77 -2.81 17.10
CA PRO A 125 1.24 -1.52 16.67
C PRO A 125 1.95 -0.37 17.37
N ARG A 126 2.24 0.69 16.62
CA ARG A 126 2.90 1.90 17.15
C ARG A 126 1.92 3.06 17.10
N PRO A 127 1.00 3.19 18.08
CA PRO A 127 0.14 4.36 18.17
C PRO A 127 0.98 5.63 18.38
N LEU A 128 0.35 6.78 18.18
CA LEU A 128 0.92 8.06 18.59
C LEU A 128 0.97 8.14 20.12
N THR A 129 1.93 8.90 20.66
CA THR A 129 1.86 9.31 22.06
C THR A 129 0.64 10.24 22.26
N ALA A 130 0.11 10.31 23.48
CA ALA A 130 -1.05 11.15 23.79
C ALA A 130 -0.81 12.64 23.43
N GLU A 131 0.39 13.15 23.72
CA GLU A 131 0.80 14.52 23.38
C GLU A 131 0.83 14.76 21.87
N GLN A 132 1.46 13.86 21.10
CA GLN A 132 1.52 13.97 19.64
C GLN A 132 0.12 13.94 19.02
N ASP A 133 -0.72 13.04 19.52
CA ASP A 133 -2.09 12.88 19.03
C ASP A 133 -2.93 14.14 19.32
N GLN A 134 -2.83 14.68 20.53
CA GLN A 134 -3.50 15.92 20.91
C GLN A 134 -3.05 17.12 20.06
N LEU A 135 -1.73 17.30 19.88
CA LEU A 135 -1.18 18.38 19.06
C LEU A 135 -1.66 18.29 17.60
N LEU A 136 -1.67 17.08 17.03
CA LEU A 136 -2.15 16.86 15.67
C LEU A 136 -3.64 17.15 15.55
N GLN A 137 -4.47 16.65 16.48
CA GLN A 137 -5.91 16.90 16.47
C GLN A 137 -6.22 18.41 16.59
N GLN A 138 -5.54 19.12 17.48
CA GLN A 138 -5.69 20.58 17.63
C GLN A 138 -5.30 21.33 16.36
N GLU A 139 -4.19 20.95 15.72
CA GLU A 139 -3.73 21.59 14.50
C GLU A 139 -4.67 21.31 13.31
N PHE A 140 -5.22 20.10 13.21
CA PHE A 140 -6.24 19.78 12.19
C PHE A 140 -7.52 20.59 12.40
N LEU A 141 -7.97 20.75 13.65
CA LEU A 141 -9.11 21.59 14.00
C LEU A 141 -8.84 23.07 13.67
N ARG A 142 -7.62 23.56 13.97
CA ARG A 142 -7.22 24.95 13.70
C ARG A 142 -7.17 25.26 12.21
N ARG A 143 -6.63 24.35 11.40
CA ARG A 143 -6.56 24.52 9.94
C ARG A 143 -7.94 24.41 9.30
N ASN A 144 -8.75 23.47 9.76
CA ASN A 144 -10.09 23.17 9.25
C ASN A 144 -10.17 23.11 7.72
N ASP A 145 -9.09 22.66 7.06
CA ASP A 145 -9.01 22.48 5.62
C ASP A 145 -9.38 21.04 5.24
N LEU A 146 -9.36 20.71 3.94
CA LEU A 146 -9.67 19.37 3.44
C LEU A 146 -8.80 18.28 4.09
N GLY A 147 -7.50 18.52 4.23
CA GLY A 147 -6.55 17.56 4.80
C GLY A 147 -6.80 17.31 6.28
N GLY A 148 -6.98 18.38 7.06
CA GLY A 148 -7.26 18.30 8.49
C GLY A 148 -8.55 17.54 8.79
N ASN A 149 -9.63 17.85 8.06
CA ASN A 149 -10.91 17.15 8.21
C ASN A 149 -10.81 15.66 7.84
N VAL A 150 -10.02 15.30 6.82
CA VAL A 150 -9.74 13.89 6.48
C VAL A 150 -9.01 13.16 7.61
N PHE A 151 -7.98 13.77 8.19
CA PHE A 151 -7.22 13.14 9.27
C PHE A 151 -7.99 13.05 10.59
N LEU A 152 -8.82 14.04 10.92
CA LEU A 152 -9.78 13.96 12.02
C LEU A 152 -10.77 12.81 11.79
N LEU A 153 -11.37 12.73 10.60
CA LEU A 153 -12.30 11.64 10.29
C LEU A 153 -11.65 10.27 10.46
N MET A 154 -10.41 10.10 9.99
CA MET A 154 -9.65 8.87 10.20
C MET A 154 -9.37 8.59 11.68
N ARG A 155 -9.00 9.61 12.45
CA ARG A 155 -8.67 9.49 13.88
C ARG A 155 -9.89 9.11 14.73
N HIS A 156 -11.09 9.55 14.37
CA HIS A 156 -12.31 9.28 15.13
C HIS A 156 -13.11 8.06 14.64
N THR A 157 -12.67 7.41 13.56
CA THR A 157 -13.35 6.20 13.02
C THR A 157 -12.42 5.00 12.91
N GLY A 158 -11.12 5.21 13.11
CA GLY A 158 -10.08 4.23 12.88
C GLY A 158 -10.01 3.72 11.44
N MET A 159 -10.63 4.36 10.45
CA MET A 159 -10.61 3.86 9.06
C MET A 159 -9.23 4.01 8.41
N ARG A 160 -8.92 3.17 7.41
CA ARG A 160 -7.66 3.30 6.66
C ARG A 160 -7.75 4.51 5.73
N ILE A 161 -6.63 5.16 5.44
CA ILE A 161 -6.57 6.27 4.47
C ILE A 161 -7.16 5.88 3.10
N GLY A 162 -6.95 4.64 2.67
CA GLY A 162 -7.53 4.11 1.44
C GLY A 162 -9.05 3.89 1.50
N GLU A 163 -9.60 3.61 2.68
CA GLU A 163 -11.05 3.50 2.90
C GLU A 163 -11.69 4.89 2.91
N CYS A 164 -11.06 5.85 3.60
CA CYS A 164 -11.47 7.26 3.61
C CYS A 164 -11.48 7.86 2.19
N ALA A 165 -10.46 7.53 1.37
CA ALA A 165 -10.36 7.99 -0.01
C ALA A 165 -11.42 7.38 -0.96
N ASP A 166 -12.07 6.28 -0.55
CA ASP A 166 -13.12 5.63 -1.32
C ASP A 166 -14.52 5.91 -0.78
N LEU A 167 -14.64 6.70 0.31
CA LEU A 167 -15.88 6.95 1.02
C LEU A 167 -16.93 7.60 0.10
N SER A 168 -18.17 7.11 0.16
CA SER A 168 -19.30 7.66 -0.59
C SER A 168 -19.75 9.00 -0.02
N VAL A 169 -20.32 9.88 -0.87
CA VAL A 169 -21.04 11.07 -0.40
C VAL A 169 -22.19 10.72 0.55
N ASP A 170 -22.83 9.56 0.34
CA ASP A 170 -23.94 9.04 1.16
C ASP A 170 -23.46 8.06 2.25
N CYS A 171 -22.23 8.22 2.73
CA CYS A 171 -21.65 7.28 3.69
C CYS A 171 -22.32 7.31 5.08
N LEU A 172 -22.97 8.40 5.46
CA LEU A 172 -23.72 8.50 6.71
C LEU A 172 -25.05 7.75 6.60
N ARG A 173 -25.27 6.81 7.54
CA ARG A 173 -26.51 6.04 7.66
C ARG A 173 -27.11 6.26 9.05
N SER A 174 -28.41 6.54 9.08
CA SER A 174 -29.17 6.51 10.34
C SER A 174 -29.41 5.05 10.70
N THR A 175 -29.04 4.65 11.91
CA THR A 175 -29.25 3.29 12.44
C THR A 175 -30.36 3.25 13.51
N GLY A 176 -30.90 4.41 13.89
CA GLY A 176 -31.95 4.57 14.89
C GLY A 176 -32.14 6.04 15.28
N PRO A 177 -33.07 6.36 16.20
CA PRO A 177 -33.26 7.72 16.68
C PRO A 177 -31.96 8.29 17.27
N ASN A 178 -31.45 9.38 16.69
CA ASN A 178 -30.17 10.01 17.04
C ASN A 178 -28.93 9.11 16.93
N GLN A 179 -29.03 7.93 16.31
CA GLN A 179 -27.91 7.02 16.11
C GLN A 179 -27.46 7.03 14.65
N TRP A 180 -26.17 7.26 14.46
CA TRP A 180 -25.56 7.35 13.14
C TRP A 180 -24.35 6.45 13.04
N ALA A 181 -24.12 5.94 11.83
CA ALA A 181 -22.95 5.18 11.52
C ALA A 181 -22.43 5.54 10.13
N ILE A 182 -21.11 5.44 9.95
CA ILE A 182 -20.48 5.53 8.64
C ILE A 182 -20.41 4.14 8.02
N HIS A 183 -20.95 4.00 6.82
CA HIS A 183 -20.74 2.85 5.95
C HIS A 183 -19.35 2.94 5.34
N VAL A 184 -18.42 2.12 5.85
CA VAL A 184 -17.05 2.06 5.33
C VAL A 184 -17.02 1.08 4.16
N PRO A 185 -16.65 1.54 2.95
CA PRO A 185 -16.68 0.70 1.75
C PRO A 185 -15.58 -0.37 1.79
N LEU A 186 -15.68 -1.31 0.85
CA LEU A 186 -14.71 -2.38 0.66
C LEU A 186 -13.26 -1.86 0.62
N GLY A 187 -12.50 -2.19 1.67
CA GLY A 187 -11.07 -1.92 1.74
C GLY A 187 -10.21 -3.07 1.18
N LYS A 188 -8.93 -3.09 1.56
CA LYS A 188 -7.99 -4.18 1.21
C LYS A 188 -8.50 -5.58 1.59
N LEU A 189 -9.31 -5.65 2.65
CA LEU A 189 -9.84 -6.92 3.17
C LEU A 189 -11.13 -7.37 2.46
N LYS A 190 -11.66 -6.60 1.50
CA LYS A 190 -12.93 -6.89 0.81
C LYS A 190 -14.11 -7.12 1.78
N THR A 191 -14.12 -6.39 2.89
CA THR A 191 -15.20 -6.39 3.89
C THR A 191 -15.75 -4.99 4.05
N GLU A 192 -17.08 -4.86 4.06
CA GLU A 192 -17.76 -3.65 4.49
C GLU A 192 -18.03 -3.69 5.99
N ARG A 193 -18.15 -2.52 6.61
CA ARG A 193 -18.54 -2.42 8.03
C ARG A 193 -19.24 -1.09 8.30
N MET A 194 -20.11 -1.11 9.31
CA MET A 194 -20.68 0.10 9.89
C MET A 194 -19.83 0.52 11.09
N VAL A 195 -19.42 1.79 11.13
CA VAL A 195 -18.72 2.38 12.27
C VAL A 195 -19.68 3.36 12.95
N PRO A 196 -20.13 3.11 14.19
CA PRO A 196 -20.95 4.07 14.94
C PRO A 196 -20.22 5.40 15.10
N VAL A 197 -20.93 6.51 14.95
CA VAL A 197 -20.35 7.86 14.98
C VAL A 197 -21.20 8.84 15.78
N ASP A 198 -20.54 9.81 16.39
CA ASP A 198 -21.15 10.91 17.13
C ASP A 198 -21.45 12.13 16.24
N SER A 199 -21.93 13.21 16.85
CA SER A 199 -22.21 14.48 16.16
C SER A 199 -20.95 15.13 15.58
N PHE A 200 -19.81 14.99 16.24
CA PHE A 200 -18.55 15.56 15.79
C PHE A 200 -18.11 14.94 14.46
N VAL A 201 -18.14 13.61 14.35
CA VAL A 201 -17.78 12.93 13.11
C VAL A 201 -18.80 13.20 11.99
N ARG A 202 -20.09 13.35 12.31
CA ARG A 202 -21.10 13.76 11.32
C ARG A 202 -20.78 15.13 10.73
N GLU A 203 -20.42 16.09 11.58
CA GLU A 203 -20.00 17.43 11.18
C GLU A 203 -18.78 17.39 10.25
N LEU A 204 -17.79 16.53 10.52
CA LEU A 204 -16.64 16.33 9.62
C LEU A 204 -17.08 15.83 8.23
N VAL A 205 -18.02 14.89 8.16
CA VAL A 205 -18.53 14.41 6.86
C VAL A 205 -19.24 15.53 6.11
N HIS A 206 -20.04 16.36 6.79
CA HIS A 206 -20.69 17.52 6.18
C HIS A 206 -19.67 18.55 5.65
N ARG A 207 -18.62 18.85 6.41
CA ARG A 207 -17.53 19.73 5.97
C ARG A 207 -16.79 19.18 4.75
N LEU A 208 -16.51 17.88 4.73
CA LEU A 208 -15.91 17.22 3.56
C LEU A 208 -16.86 17.27 2.35
N GLY A 209 -18.16 17.11 2.55
CA GLY A 209 -19.18 17.30 1.53
C GLY A 209 -19.21 18.73 0.97
N PHE A 210 -19.04 19.73 1.83
CA PHE A 210 -18.88 21.14 1.41
C PHE A 210 -17.61 21.34 0.58
N PHE A 211 -16.45 20.84 1.02
CA PHE A 211 -15.24 20.89 0.18
C PHE A 211 -15.44 20.17 -1.16
N ARG A 212 -16.19 19.07 -1.18
CA ARG A 212 -16.50 18.35 -2.40
C ARG A 212 -17.36 19.14 -3.38
N SER A 213 -18.30 19.95 -2.88
CA SER A 213 -19.15 20.80 -3.72
C SER A 213 -18.42 22.00 -4.33
N LEU A 214 -17.31 22.42 -3.72
CA LEU A 214 -16.41 23.45 -4.26
C LEU A 214 -15.43 22.92 -5.32
N ASP A 215 -15.26 21.60 -5.41
CA ASP A 215 -14.28 21.01 -6.33
C ASP A 215 -14.81 21.02 -7.77
N PRO A 216 -14.02 21.47 -8.77
CA PRO A 216 -14.46 21.57 -10.15
C PRO A 216 -14.60 20.21 -10.85
N LEU A 217 -14.13 19.11 -10.24
CA LEU A 217 -14.25 17.79 -10.82
C LEU A 217 -15.71 17.28 -10.76
N PRO A 218 -16.19 16.62 -11.83
CA PRO A 218 -17.54 16.06 -11.87
C PRO A 218 -17.86 15.19 -10.66
N ALA A 219 -19.11 15.21 -10.21
CA ALA A 219 -19.58 14.35 -9.14
C ALA A 219 -19.44 12.87 -9.55
N ASP A 220 -18.69 12.10 -8.77
CA ASP A 220 -18.36 10.68 -9.01
C ASP A 220 -18.88 9.77 -7.88
N GLY A 221 -19.80 10.29 -7.06
CA GLY A 221 -20.36 9.61 -5.89
C GLY A 221 -19.41 9.51 -4.69
N ARG A 222 -18.19 10.08 -4.78
CA ARG A 222 -17.19 10.04 -3.69
C ARG A 222 -17.18 11.33 -2.89
N LEU A 223 -16.99 11.18 -1.58
CA LEU A 223 -16.86 12.30 -0.65
C LEU A 223 -15.60 13.12 -0.91
N LEU A 224 -14.53 12.50 -1.41
CA LEU A 224 -13.29 13.18 -1.77
C LEU A 224 -13.11 13.16 -3.29
N ALA A 225 -12.90 14.34 -3.87
CA ALA A 225 -12.66 14.47 -5.30
C ALA A 225 -11.35 13.78 -5.70
N ARG A 226 -11.34 13.22 -6.92
CA ARG A 226 -10.24 12.38 -7.39
C ARG A 226 -9.72 12.88 -8.75
N PRO A 227 -8.71 13.77 -8.78
CA PRO A 227 -8.15 14.31 -10.03
C PRO A 227 -7.39 13.29 -10.90
N GLY A 228 -7.30 12.03 -10.47
CA GLY A 228 -6.57 11.00 -11.21
C GLY A 228 -6.58 9.66 -10.49
N ALA A 229 -5.43 8.98 -10.44
CA ALA A 229 -5.34 7.71 -9.70
C ALA A 229 -5.51 7.93 -8.20
N LYS A 230 -6.16 6.98 -7.51
CA LYS A 230 -6.29 6.95 -6.04
C LYS A 230 -4.94 7.17 -5.33
N ASP A 231 -3.88 6.54 -5.83
CA ASP A 231 -2.53 6.69 -5.29
C ASP A 231 -2.02 8.14 -5.27
N THR A 232 -2.45 8.99 -6.21
CA THR A 232 -2.08 10.41 -6.24
C THR A 232 -2.72 11.17 -5.09
N LEU A 233 -4.02 10.97 -4.86
CA LEU A 233 -4.73 11.54 -3.72
C LEU A 233 -4.10 11.08 -2.39
N LEU A 234 -3.80 9.78 -2.27
CA LEU A 234 -3.15 9.24 -1.08
C LEU A 234 -1.72 9.76 -0.88
N ARG A 235 -0.99 10.15 -1.94
CA ARG A 235 0.31 10.82 -1.79
C ARG A 235 0.12 12.24 -1.25
N HIS A 236 -0.79 13.02 -1.84
CA HIS A 236 -1.09 14.37 -1.37
C HIS A 236 -1.46 14.42 0.11
N PHE A 237 -2.29 13.48 0.60
CA PHE A 237 -2.61 13.43 2.03
C PHE A 237 -1.41 13.03 2.90
N ARG A 238 -0.51 12.16 2.44
CA ARG A 238 0.72 11.85 3.18
C ARG A 238 1.66 13.05 3.24
N ASP A 239 1.80 13.76 2.12
CA ASP A 239 2.62 14.97 2.05
C ASP A 239 2.04 16.08 2.93
N TYR A 240 0.71 16.23 2.96
CA TYR A 240 0.01 17.10 3.90
C TYR A 240 0.34 16.73 5.36
N LEU A 241 0.23 15.45 5.74
CA LEU A 241 0.57 15.03 7.11
C LEU A 241 2.02 15.34 7.47
N HIS A 242 2.96 15.14 6.54
CA HIS A 242 4.36 15.50 6.75
C HIS A 242 4.53 17.01 6.96
N GLN A 243 3.82 17.85 6.20
CA GLN A 243 3.83 19.31 6.38
C GLN A 243 3.27 19.73 7.74
N VAL A 244 2.17 19.11 8.19
CA VAL A 244 1.60 19.36 9.52
C VAL A 244 2.60 18.95 10.61
N CYS A 245 3.16 17.74 10.53
CA CYS A 245 4.15 17.26 11.48
C CYS A 245 5.36 18.20 11.55
N HIS A 246 5.87 18.63 10.39
CA HIS A 246 6.98 19.59 10.32
C HIS A 246 6.65 20.92 11.00
N SER A 247 5.45 21.48 10.76
CA SER A 247 5.04 22.74 11.39
C SER A 247 4.87 22.65 12.91
N LEU A 248 4.65 21.46 13.45
CA LEU A 248 4.53 21.19 14.88
C LEU A 248 5.84 20.72 15.53
N GLY A 249 6.95 20.67 14.79
CA GLY A 249 8.22 20.13 15.29
C GLY A 249 8.17 18.62 15.58
N LEU A 250 7.19 17.89 15.03
CA LEU A 250 7.03 16.46 15.20
C LEU A 250 7.83 15.67 14.15
N SER A 251 8.10 14.40 14.46
CA SER A 251 8.80 13.49 13.55
C SER A 251 8.00 13.31 12.24
N THR A 252 8.67 13.53 11.10
CA THR A 252 8.10 13.24 9.76
C THR A 252 7.97 11.74 9.48
N ARG A 253 8.37 10.87 10.42
CA ARG A 253 8.10 9.42 10.37
C ARG A 253 6.68 9.07 10.78
N ILE A 254 5.89 10.03 11.25
CA ILE A 254 4.48 9.81 11.57
C ILE A 254 3.72 9.48 10.28
N VAL A 255 3.03 8.33 10.28
CA VAL A 255 2.26 7.86 9.13
C VAL A 255 0.77 7.78 9.44
N PRO A 256 -0.12 7.90 8.43
CA PRO A 256 -1.58 7.88 8.62
C PRO A 256 -2.11 6.66 9.39
N HIS A 257 -1.42 5.52 9.30
CA HIS A 257 -1.83 4.30 10.00
C HIS A 257 -1.69 4.40 11.53
N GLN A 258 -0.82 5.28 12.04
CA GLN A 258 -0.66 5.45 13.49
C GLN A 258 -1.90 6.10 14.13
N LEU A 259 -2.59 7.01 13.44
CA LEU A 259 -3.87 7.58 13.90
C LEU A 259 -4.94 6.48 14.10
N ARG A 260 -4.96 5.49 13.21
CA ARG A 260 -5.83 4.31 13.36
C ARG A 260 -5.43 3.46 14.57
N HIS A 261 -4.14 3.28 14.81
CA HIS A 261 -3.68 2.57 16.00
C HIS A 261 -4.05 3.32 17.27
N SER A 262 -3.90 4.65 17.30
CA SER A 262 -4.31 5.49 18.42
C SER A 262 -5.81 5.34 18.72
N TYR A 263 -6.67 5.37 17.70
CA TYR A 263 -8.10 5.09 17.86
C TYR A 263 -8.36 3.71 18.50
N ALA A 264 -7.69 2.68 17.99
CA ALA A 264 -7.90 1.31 18.47
C ALA A 264 -7.34 1.05 19.89
N THR A 265 -6.43 1.90 20.38
CA THR A 265 -5.91 1.80 21.74
C THR A 265 -6.72 2.62 22.76
N GLU A 266 -7.54 3.57 22.30
CA GLU A 266 -8.38 4.42 23.15
C GLU A 266 -9.78 3.84 23.37
N MET A 267 -10.26 3.02 22.43
CA MET A 267 -11.54 2.30 22.49
C MET A 267 -11.41 0.98 23.24
#